data_AF-A0A530MB39-F1
#
_entry.id   AF-A0A530MB39-F1
#
_cell.length_a   1.000
_cell.length_b   1.000
_cell.length_c   1.000
_cell.angle_alpha   90.00
_cell.angle_beta   90.00
_cell.angle_gamma   90.00
#
_symmetry.space_group_name_H-M   'P 1'
#
loop_
_entity.id
_entity.type
_entity.pdbx_description
1 polymer ?
#
loop_
_entity_poly.entity_id
_entity_poly.type
_entity_poly.pdbx_seq_one_letter_code
_entity_poly.pdbx_strand_id
1 'polypeptide(L)'
;RLRQIPLDMSFAQSFDGRAPDAYERLIMDVIRGNQTLFMRRDEVEAAWKWIDPIQDAWESARQEAQGYTAGTWGPSASIALIERDGRTWHESN
;
A
#
# COMPACT_ATOMS: atom_id res chain seq x y z
N ARG A 1 29.72 1.98 -19.45
CA ARG A 1 29.42 0.87 -18.52
C ARG A 1 28.59 1.48 -17.39
N LEU A 2 27.29 1.23 -17.34
CA LEU A 2 26.41 1.77 -16.29
C LEU A 2 26.65 0.98 -15.00
N ARG A 3 26.81 1.68 -13.87
CA ARG A 3 26.83 1.09 -12.52
C ARG A 3 25.61 1.63 -11.78
N GLN A 4 24.78 0.73 -11.27
CA GLN A 4 23.76 1.10 -10.30
C GLN A 4 24.48 1.37 -8.98
N ILE A 5 24.38 2.60 -8.50
CA ILE A 5 24.81 2.98 -7.14
C ILE A 5 23.51 3.14 -6.35
N PRO A 6 23.27 2.34 -5.30
CA PRO A 6 22.11 2.56 -4.44
C PRO A 6 22.32 3.88 -3.69
N LEU A 7 21.42 4.84 -3.90
CA LEU A 7 21.29 5.98 -3.01
C LEU A 7 20.52 5.49 -1.78
N ASP A 8 21.23 4.98 -0.79
CA ASP A 8 20.64 4.55 0.48
C ASP A 8 20.43 5.76 1.38
N MET A 9 19.17 6.11 1.65
CA MET A 9 18.78 7.12 2.62
C MET A 9 17.96 6.44 3.71
N SER A 10 18.64 6.02 4.76
CA SER A 10 17.98 5.54 5.97
C SER A 10 17.52 6.73 6.81
N PHE A 11 16.21 6.90 6.95
CA PHE A 11 15.62 7.96 7.80
C PHE A 11 16.10 7.87 9.25
N ALA A 12 16.31 6.65 9.76
CA ALA A 12 16.80 6.42 11.12
C ALA A 12 18.26 6.87 11.33
N GLN A 13 19.06 6.90 10.28
CA GLN A 13 20.47 7.33 10.33
C GLN A 13 20.67 8.80 9.94
N SER A 14 19.72 9.37 9.19
CA SER A 14 19.87 10.70 8.57
C SER A 14 19.23 11.83 9.37
N PHE A 15 18.31 11.53 10.29
CA PHE A 15 17.59 12.53 11.09
C PHE A 15 17.73 12.23 12.59
N ASP A 16 18.30 13.18 13.33
CA ASP A 16 18.29 13.15 14.80
C ASP A 16 16.94 13.65 15.32
N GLY A 17 16.08 12.74 15.78
CA GLY A 17 14.83 13.09 16.44
C GLY A 17 13.73 12.04 16.34
N ARG A 18 12.73 12.14 17.21
CA ARG A 18 11.52 11.31 17.14
C ARG A 18 10.64 11.77 15.97
N ALA A 19 10.36 10.87 15.02
CA ALA A 19 9.30 11.10 14.04
C ALA A 19 7.94 11.10 14.76
N PRO A 20 7.06 12.10 14.51
CA PRO A 20 5.74 12.11 15.11
C PRO A 20 4.96 10.88 14.64
N ASP A 21 4.17 10.31 15.55
CA ASP A 21 3.30 9.20 15.20
C ASP A 21 2.23 9.66 14.18
N ALA A 22 1.67 8.72 13.42
CA ALA A 22 0.68 9.02 12.40
C ALA A 22 -0.51 9.81 12.98
N TYR A 23 -1.01 9.41 14.16
CA TYR A 23 -2.11 10.11 14.82
C TYR A 23 -1.72 11.48 15.36
N GLU A 24 -0.51 11.61 15.93
CA GLU A 24 0.00 12.90 16.38
C GLU A 24 0.07 13.90 15.23
N ARG A 25 0.52 13.43 14.06
CA ARG A 25 0.56 14.26 12.86
C ARG A 25 -0.83 14.68 12.41
N LEU A 26 -1.78 13.75 12.32
CA LEU A 26 -3.14 14.05 11.88
C LEU A 26 -3.85 15.03 12.83
N ILE A 27 -3.70 14.86 14.15
CA ILE A 27 -4.29 15.77 15.14
C ILE A 27 -3.70 17.19 15.01
N MET A 28 -2.38 17.31 14.84
CA MET A 28 -1.73 18.59 14.60
C MET A 28 -2.23 19.26 13.31
N ASP A 29 -2.43 18.49 12.25
CA ASP A 29 -2.93 19.01 10.97
C ASP A 29 -4.39 19.51 11.10
N VAL A 30 -5.24 18.85 11.91
CA VAL A 30 -6.60 19.34 12.24
C VAL A 30 -6.54 20.68 12.96
N ILE A 31 -5.70 20.81 14.00
CA ILE A 31 -5.56 22.06 14.77
C ILE A 31 -5.08 23.21 13.88
N ARG A 32 -4.22 22.91 12.90
CA ARG A 32 -3.70 23.88 11.93
C ARG A 32 -4.64 24.14 10.75
N GLY A 33 -5.80 23.48 10.68
CA GLY A 33 -6.73 23.57 9.55
C GLY A 33 -6.18 23.03 8.23
N ASN A 34 -5.17 22.14 8.29
CA ASN A 34 -4.57 21.52 7.12
C ASN A 34 -5.27 20.19 6.79
N GLN A 35 -5.95 20.14 5.65
CA GLN A 35 -6.72 18.97 5.22
C GLN A 35 -5.96 18.02 4.27
N THR A 36 -4.67 18.25 4.01
CA THR A 36 -3.91 17.53 2.97
C THR A 36 -3.82 16.02 3.19
N LEU A 37 -3.81 15.56 4.45
CA LEU A 37 -3.72 14.13 4.80
C LEU A 37 -5.08 13.49 5.09
N PHE A 38 -6.17 14.17 4.78
CA PHE A 38 -7.53 13.67 4.97
C PHE A 38 -8.14 13.37 3.61
N MET A 39 -8.76 12.19 3.48
CA MET A 39 -9.50 11.85 2.27
C MET A 39 -10.71 12.76 2.13
N ARG A 40 -10.91 13.30 0.93
CA ARG A 40 -12.10 14.06 0.60
C ARG A 40 -13.27 13.13 0.31
N ARG A 41 -14.48 13.67 0.40
CA ARG A 41 -15.71 12.90 0.19
C ARG A 41 -15.77 12.26 -1.20
N ASP A 42 -15.44 13.01 -2.24
CA ASP A 42 -15.40 12.55 -3.62
C ASP A 42 -14.33 11.48 -3.86
N GLU A 43 -13.18 11.59 -3.20
CA GLU A 43 -12.14 10.56 -3.24
C GLU A 43 -12.64 9.24 -2.60
N VAL A 44 -13.33 9.33 -1.47
CA VAL A 44 -13.93 8.15 -0.80
C VAL A 44 -15.02 7.52 -1.66
N GLU A 45 -15.93 8.33 -2.22
CA GLU A 45 -16.98 7.84 -3.12
C GLU A 45 -16.38 7.18 -4.38
N ALA A 46 -15.30 7.74 -4.94
CA ALA A 46 -14.59 7.15 -6.07
C ALA A 46 -13.92 5.82 -5.69
N ALA A 47 -13.29 5.72 -4.52
CA ALA A 47 -12.68 4.49 -4.04
C ALA A 47 -13.73 3.38 -3.90
N TRP A 48 -14.89 3.68 -3.30
CA TRP A 48 -15.98 2.71 -3.16
C TRP A 48 -16.54 2.26 -4.51
N LYS A 49 -16.72 3.18 -5.47
CA LYS A 49 -17.14 2.84 -6.83
C LYS A 49 -16.22 1.81 -7.51
N TRP A 50 -14.93 1.76 -7.14
CA TRP A 50 -13.99 0.75 -7.63
C TRP A 50 -14.04 -0.57 -6.85
N ILE A 51 -14.28 -0.52 -5.54
CA ILE A 51 -14.25 -1.71 -4.67
C ILE A 51 -15.57 -2.50 -4.72
N ASP A 52 -16.73 -1.83 -4.76
CA ASP A 52 -18.05 -2.47 -4.72
C ASP A 52 -18.19 -3.58 -5.80
N PRO A 53 -17.84 -3.35 -7.09
CA PRO A 53 -17.98 -4.39 -8.10
C PRO A 53 -17.04 -5.59 -7.90
N ILE A 54 -15.87 -5.38 -7.26
CA ILE A 54 -14.93 -6.46 -6.95
C ILE A 54 -15.52 -7.33 -5.84
N GLN A 55 -16.09 -6.69 -4.82
CA GLN A 55 -16.77 -7.39 -3.73
C GLN A 55 -17.97 -8.20 -4.25
N ASP A 56 -18.85 -7.58 -5.03
CA ASP A 56 -20.01 -8.23 -5.65
C ASP A 56 -19.59 -9.44 -6.53
N ALA A 57 -18.48 -9.30 -7.26
CA ALA A 57 -17.94 -10.38 -8.08
C ALA A 57 -17.46 -11.56 -7.23
N TRP A 58 -16.79 -11.32 -6.10
CA TRP A 58 -16.35 -12.38 -5.20
C TRP A 58 -17.53 -13.11 -4.54
N GLU A 59 -18.56 -12.37 -4.12
CA GLU A 59 -19.78 -12.94 -3.54
C GLU A 59 -20.55 -13.79 -4.56
N SER A 60 -20.74 -13.29 -5.77
CA SER A 60 -21.46 -14.00 -6.85
C SER A 60 -20.71 -15.23 -7.36
N ALA A 61 -19.38 -15.16 -7.47
CA ALA A 61 -18.54 -16.29 -7.86
C ALA A 61 -18.35 -17.34 -6.75
N ARG A 62 -18.73 -17.02 -5.50
CA ARG A 62 -18.39 -17.80 -4.30
C ARG A 62 -16.89 -18.10 -4.23
N GLN A 63 -16.09 -17.09 -4.60
CA GLN A 63 -14.64 -17.24 -4.64
C GLN A 63 -14.08 -17.19 -3.21
N GLU A 64 -13.53 -18.31 -2.75
CA GLU A 64 -12.85 -18.36 -1.46
C GLU A 64 -11.44 -17.73 -1.54
N ALA A 65 -10.98 -17.20 -0.40
CA ALA A 65 -9.63 -16.67 -0.26
C ALA A 65 -8.59 -17.78 -0.36
N GLN A 66 -7.53 -17.57 -1.13
CA GLN A 66 -6.45 -18.53 -1.24
C GLN A 66 -5.53 -18.44 -0.03
N GLY A 67 -5.32 -19.57 0.65
CA GLY A 67 -4.39 -19.68 1.77
C GLY A 67 -2.93 -19.58 1.34
N TYR A 68 -2.08 -19.16 2.27
CA TYR A 68 -0.63 -19.12 2.10
C TYR A 68 0.07 -19.35 3.45
N THR A 69 1.32 -19.78 3.41
CA THR A 69 2.11 -20.04 4.63
C THR A 69 2.51 -18.73 5.30
N ALA A 70 2.37 -18.63 6.62
CA ALA A 70 2.79 -17.44 7.36
C ALA A 70 4.29 -17.14 7.14
N GLY A 71 4.62 -15.88 6.90
CA GLY A 71 5.98 -15.44 6.55
C GLY A 71 6.31 -15.49 5.06
N THR A 72 5.40 -15.96 4.21
CA THR A 72 5.54 -15.84 2.74
C THR A 72 4.82 -14.61 2.21
N TRP A 73 5.11 -14.25 0.95
CA TRP A 73 4.53 -13.11 0.22
C TRP A 73 3.11 -13.35 -0.31
N GLY A 74 2.42 -14.40 0.13
CA GLY A 74 1.08 -14.76 -0.34
C GLY A 74 1.04 -16.02 -1.22
N PRO A 75 -0.12 -16.30 -1.85
CA PRO A 75 -0.32 -17.46 -2.72
C PRO A 75 0.39 -17.29 -4.07
N SER A 76 0.72 -18.38 -4.76
CA SER A 76 1.35 -18.33 -6.09
C SER A 76 0.53 -17.55 -7.13
N ALA A 77 -0.79 -17.47 -6.95
CA ALA A 77 -1.67 -16.67 -7.80
C ALA A 77 -1.36 -15.17 -7.76
N SER A 78 -0.80 -14.62 -6.67
CA SER A 78 -0.41 -13.20 -6.60
C SER A 78 0.80 -12.88 -7.46
N ILE A 79 1.73 -13.84 -7.59
CA ILE A 79 2.91 -13.74 -8.48
C ILE A 79 2.45 -13.86 -9.93
N ALA A 80 1.67 -14.90 -10.24
CA ALA A 80 1.16 -15.13 -11.59
C ALA A 80 0.33 -13.95 -12.14
N LEU A 81 -0.40 -13.23 -11.26
CA LEU A 81 -1.18 -12.05 -11.63
C LEU A 81 -0.29 -10.93 -12.21
N ILE A 82 0.84 -10.65 -11.57
CA ILE A 82 1.74 -9.56 -11.96
C ILE A 82 2.65 -9.99 -13.12
N GLU A 83 3.07 -11.26 -13.15
CA GLU A 83 3.86 -11.83 -14.26
C GLU A 83 3.12 -11.81 -15.59
N ARG A 84 1.79 -11.95 -15.59
CA ARG A 84 0.95 -11.81 -16.80
C ARG A 84 1.19 -10.48 -17.53
N ASP A 85 1.50 -9.43 -16.77
CA ASP A 85 1.77 -8.09 -17.29
C ASP A 85 3.27 -7.83 -17.51
N GLY A 86 4.11 -8.89 -17.45
CA GLY A 86 5.56 -8.81 -17.63
C GLY A 86 6.30 -8.12 -16.49
N ARG A 87 5.70 -8.09 -15.30
CA ARG A 87 6.24 -7.45 -14.10
C ARG A 87 6.55 -8.51 -13.04
N THR A 88 7.37 -8.16 -12.05
CA THR A 88 7.66 -9.01 -10.89
C THR A 88 7.61 -8.15 -9.64
N TRP A 89 7.17 -8.73 -8.53
CA TRP A 89 7.22 -8.06 -7.22
C TRP A 89 8.66 -7.75 -6.85
N HIS A 90 8.89 -6.56 -6.30
CA HIS A 90 10.21 -6.21 -5.78
C HIS A 90 10.40 -6.86 -4.41
N GLU A 91 11.17 -7.94 -4.37
CA GLU A 91 11.55 -8.62 -3.14
C GLU A 91 12.84 -7.99 -2.58
N SER A 92 12.68 -7.09 -1.61
CA SER A 92 13.79 -6.63 -0.77
C SER A 92 13.94 -7.61 0.39
N ASN A 93 14.81 -8.61 0.22
CA ASN A 93 15.41 -9.35 1.34
C ASN A 93 16.54 -8.54 1.96
#